data_AF-A0A839H1Q7-F1
#
_entry.id   AF-A0A839H1Q7-F1
#
_cell.length_a   1.000
_cell.length_b   1.000
_cell.length_c   1.000
_cell.angle_alpha   90.00
_cell.angle_beta   90.00
_cell.angle_gamma   90.00
#
_symmetry.space_group_name_H-M   'P 1'
#
loop_
_entity.id
_entity.type
_entity.pdbx_description
1 polymer ?
#
loop_
_entity_poly.entity_id
_entity_poly.type
_entity_poly.pdbx_seq_one_letter_code
_entity_poly.pdbx_strand_id
1 'polypeptide(L)'
;MKILKKKESAFTLLEMSIVLFIISLLVLIVLPNLSQQRKHANSIHRKAMVSVIQTQIDSYENENGTDNVNFEELKNANYFTDAQVQQAHREKIVIVDGKAVQR
;
A
#
# COMPACT_ATOMS: atom_id res chain seq x y z
N MET A 1 36.44 -29.95 -49.04
CA MET A 1 35.05 -29.45 -48.93
C MET A 1 35.06 -28.23 -48.02
N LYS A 2 35.02 -27.00 -48.58
CA LYS A 2 35.08 -25.75 -47.80
C LYS A 2 33.67 -25.43 -47.30
N ILE A 3 33.44 -25.57 -45.99
CA ILE A 3 32.17 -25.21 -45.35
C ILE A 3 32.15 -23.68 -45.20
N LEU A 4 31.41 -23.00 -46.06
CA LEU A 4 31.13 -21.56 -45.95
C LEU A 4 30.15 -21.35 -44.80
N LYS A 5 30.65 -20.97 -43.61
CA LYS A 5 29.78 -20.50 -42.52
C LYS A 5 29.17 -19.15 -42.92
N LYS A 6 27.85 -19.14 -43.16
CA LYS A 6 27.04 -17.93 -43.28
C LYS A 6 27.19 -17.11 -41.99
N LYS A 7 27.66 -15.87 -42.08
CA LYS A 7 27.62 -14.93 -40.96
C LYS A 7 26.19 -14.41 -40.86
N GLU A 8 25.42 -14.95 -39.92
CA GLU A 8 24.13 -14.37 -39.55
C GLU A 8 24.41 -13.11 -38.73
N SER A 9 24.23 -11.94 -39.34
CA SER A 9 24.31 -10.65 -38.66
C SER A 9 22.96 -10.35 -38.02
N ALA A 10 22.78 -10.77 -36.78
CA ALA A 10 21.65 -10.40 -35.95
C ALA A 10 22.15 -9.57 -34.76
N PHE A 11 21.39 -8.53 -34.41
CA PHE A 11 21.64 -7.51 -33.37
C PHE A 11 22.29 -6.21 -33.86
N THR A 12 21.55 -5.51 -34.71
CA THR A 12 21.78 -4.12 -35.07
C THR A 12 21.23 -3.17 -34.00
N LEU A 13 21.76 -1.95 -33.94
CA LEU A 13 21.21 -0.89 -33.08
C LEU A 13 19.75 -0.54 -33.44
N LEU A 14 19.37 -0.71 -34.71
CA LEU A 14 18.01 -0.43 -35.19
C LEU A 14 17.01 -1.43 -34.59
N GLU A 15 17.35 -2.71 -34.54
CA GLU A 15 16.53 -3.74 -33.88
C GLU A 15 16.35 -3.44 -32.40
N MET A 16 17.42 -3.07 -31.69
CA MET A 16 17.33 -2.71 -30.28
C MET A 16 16.53 -1.44 -30.03
N SER A 17 16.58 -0.47 -30.94
CA SER A 17 15.80 0.76 -30.83
C SER A 17 14.29 0.50 -30.95
N ILE A 18 13.89 -0.37 -31.89
CA ILE A 18 12.48 -0.77 -32.06
C ILE A 18 11.99 -1.56 -30.83
N VAL A 19 12.82 -2.45 -30.29
CA VAL A 19 12.48 -3.21 -29.07
C VAL A 19 12.27 -2.27 -27.87
N LEU A 20 13.19 -1.33 -27.63
CA LEU A 20 13.04 -0.35 -26.55
C LEU A 20 11.81 0.54 -26.75
N PHE A 21 11.51 0.91 -27.99
CA PHE A 21 10.29 1.65 -28.32
C PHE A 21 9.03 0.86 -27.93
N ILE A 22 8.93 -0.42 -28.31
CA ILE A 22 7.79 -1.26 -27.95
C ILE A 22 7.69 -1.45 -26.43
N ILE A 23 8.80 -1.70 -25.73
CA ILE A 23 8.83 -1.83 -24.26
C ILE A 23 8.33 -0.54 -23.60
N SER A 24 8.72 0.63 -24.11
CA SER A 24 8.26 1.92 -23.57
C SER A 24 6.75 2.09 -23.68
N LEU A 25 6.14 1.67 -24.80
CA LEU A 25 4.68 1.70 -24.98
C LEU A 25 3.98 0.75 -24.00
N LEU A 26 4.51 -0.46 -23.81
CA LEU A 26 3.96 -1.41 -22.85
C LEU A 26 4.05 -0.85 -21.42
N VAL A 27 5.18 -0.28 -21.01
CA VAL A 27 5.35 0.35 -19.70
C VAL A 27 4.36 1.50 -19.52
N LEU A 28 4.15 2.34 -20.54
CA LEU A 28 3.20 3.45 -20.49
C LEU A 28 1.75 2.97 -20.28
N ILE A 29 1.38 1.80 -20.82
CA ILE A 29 0.06 1.20 -20.61
C ILE A 29 -0.05 0.55 -19.21
N VAL A 30 1.01 -0.12 -18.74
CA VAL A 30 1.00 -0.85 -17.45
C VAL A 30 1.06 0.07 -16.24
N LEU A 31 1.89 1.13 -16.28
CA LEU A 31 2.08 2.06 -15.16
C LEU A 31 0.78 2.69 -14.61
N PRO A 32 -0.15 3.23 -15.43
CA PRO A 32 -1.38 3.81 -14.91
C PRO A 32 -2.28 2.76 -14.26
N ASN A 33 -2.32 1.54 -14.79
CA ASN A 33 -3.08 0.44 -14.19
C ASN A 33 -2.48 0.04 -12.83
N LEU A 34 -1.15 -0.13 -12.77
CA LEU A 34 -0.44 -0.44 -11.52
C LEU A 34 -0.63 0.66 -10.45
N SER A 35 -0.56 1.93 -10.84
CA SER A 35 -0.78 3.06 -9.93
C SER A 35 -2.21 3.04 -9.33
N GLN A 36 -3.22 2.74 -10.15
CA GLN A 36 -4.61 2.62 -9.68
C GLN A 36 -4.79 1.43 -8.73
N GLN A 37 -4.21 0.27 -9.05
CA GLN A 37 -4.27 -0.90 -8.16
C GLN A 37 -3.59 -0.63 -6.81
N ARG A 38 -2.44 0.05 -6.80
CA ARG A 38 -1.77 0.49 -5.57
C ARG A 38 -2.66 1.43 -4.75
N LYS A 39 -3.32 2.39 -5.39
CA LYS A 39 -4.28 3.30 -4.70
C LYS A 39 -5.46 2.54 -4.11
N HIS A 40 -5.99 1.55 -4.84
CA HIS A 40 -7.09 0.71 -4.37
C HIS A 40 -6.66 -0.16 -3.18
N ALA A 41 -5.51 -0.84 -3.26
CA ALA A 41 -4.94 -1.60 -2.16
C ALA A 41 -4.73 -0.73 -0.91
N ASN A 42 -4.17 0.48 -1.07
CA ASN A 42 -4.03 1.43 0.03
C ASN A 42 -5.38 1.85 0.62
N SER A 43 -6.44 1.96 -0.19
CA SER A 43 -7.79 2.27 0.33
C SER A 43 -8.38 1.13 1.15
N ILE A 44 -8.16 -0.13 0.74
CA ILE A 44 -8.58 -1.31 1.50
C ILE A 44 -7.80 -1.39 2.81
N HIS A 45 -6.47 -1.19 2.74
CA HIS A 45 -5.60 -1.18 3.92
C HIS A 45 -6.08 -0.16 4.96
N ARG A 46 -6.36 1.08 4.56
CA ARG A 46 -6.90 2.11 5.46
C ARG A 46 -8.24 1.73 6.09
N LYS A 47 -9.16 1.15 5.31
CA LYS A 47 -10.45 0.67 5.85
C LYS A 47 -10.26 -0.45 6.87
N ALA A 48 -9.36 -1.38 6.60
CA ALA A 48 -9.02 -2.44 7.54
C ALA A 48 -8.39 -1.87 8.82
N MET A 49 -7.51 -0.86 8.71
CA MET A 49 -6.92 -0.18 9.86
C MET A 49 -7.98 0.49 10.73
N VAL A 50 -8.98 1.16 10.15
CA VAL A 50 -10.11 1.72 10.90
C VAL A 50 -10.83 0.63 11.69
N SER A 51 -11.10 -0.52 11.08
CA SER A 51 -11.76 -1.64 11.76
C SER A 51 -10.91 -2.21 12.90
N VAL A 52 -9.61 -2.38 12.69
CA VAL A 52 -8.69 -2.83 13.74
C VAL A 52 -8.70 -1.86 14.91
N ILE A 53 -8.68 -0.55 14.62
CA ILE A 53 -8.73 0.46 15.66
C ILE A 53 -10.05 0.43 16.42
N GLN A 54 -11.18 0.27 15.72
CA GLN A 54 -12.46 0.10 16.38
C GLN A 54 -12.45 -1.11 17.31
N THR A 55 -11.94 -2.26 16.86
CA THR A 55 -11.85 -3.46 17.72
C THR A 55 -11.00 -3.22 18.96
N GLN A 56 -9.91 -2.44 18.87
CA GLN A 56 -9.10 -2.10 20.04
C GLN A 56 -9.84 -1.17 21.01
N ILE A 57 -10.61 -0.22 20.48
CA ILE A 57 -11.48 0.64 21.30
C ILE A 57 -12.51 -0.23 22.02
N ASP A 58 -13.28 -1.04 21.29
CA ASP A 58 -14.34 -1.89 21.85
C ASP A 58 -13.79 -2.83 22.94
N SER A 59 -12.57 -3.36 22.75
CA SER A 59 -11.91 -4.22 23.73
C SER A 59 -11.55 -3.46 25.01
N TYR A 60 -11.01 -2.25 24.86
CA TYR A 60 -10.67 -1.38 25.99
C TYR A 60 -11.91 -0.92 26.77
N GLU A 61 -12.99 -0.55 26.07
CA GLU A 61 -14.27 -0.17 26.69
C GLU A 61 -14.84 -1.34 27.49
N ASN A 62 -14.80 -2.55 26.93
CA ASN A 62 -15.29 -3.76 27.60
C ASN A 62 -14.49 -4.14 28.86
N GLU A 63 -13.18 -3.89 28.87
CA GLU A 63 -12.32 -4.19 30.02
C GLU A 63 -12.38 -3.13 31.13
N ASN A 64 -12.51 -1.85 30.76
CA ASN A 64 -12.40 -0.73 31.71
C ASN A 64 -13.73 -0.05 32.04
N GLY A 65 -14.82 -0.36 31.32
CA GLY A 65 -16.15 0.21 31.55
C GLY A 65 -16.22 1.72 31.30
N THR A 66 -15.37 2.25 30.42
CA THR A 66 -15.33 3.67 30.04
C THR A 66 -15.49 3.81 28.54
N ASP A 67 -16.32 4.76 28.12
CA ASP A 67 -16.59 5.07 26.70
C ASP A 67 -15.68 6.22 26.18
N ASN A 68 -14.93 6.84 27.10
CA ASN A 68 -13.93 7.85 26.74
C ASN A 68 -12.62 7.13 26.44
N VAL A 69 -12.37 6.88 25.16
CA VAL A 69 -11.16 6.23 24.68
C VAL A 69 -10.39 7.16 23.74
N ASN A 70 -9.12 7.39 24.05
CA ASN A 70 -8.20 8.10 23.16
C ASN A 70 -6.95 7.26 22.83
N PHE A 71 -6.17 7.69 21.82
CA PHE A 71 -4.97 6.96 21.40
C PHE A 71 -3.89 6.89 22.49
N GLU A 72 -3.81 7.85 23.39
CA GLU A 72 -2.83 7.85 24.49
C GLU A 72 -3.20 6.79 25.55
N GLU A 73 -4.49 6.64 25.87
CA GLU A 73 -5.00 5.59 26.76
C GLU A 73 -4.78 4.21 26.16
N LEU A 74 -5.11 4.02 24.88
CA LEU A 74 -4.88 2.74 24.18
C LEU A 74 -3.39 2.39 24.08
N LYS A 75 -2.52 3.39 23.91
CA LYS A 75 -1.07 3.20 23.93
C LYS A 75 -0.58 2.83 25.32
N ASN A 76 -1.00 3.55 26.37
CA ASN A 76 -0.61 3.29 27.75
C ASN A 76 -1.09 1.91 28.23
N ALA A 77 -2.25 1.46 27.75
CA ALA A 77 -2.80 0.13 28.01
C ALA A 77 -2.26 -0.97 27.08
N ASN A 78 -1.26 -0.67 26.24
CA ASN A 78 -0.59 -1.59 25.31
C ASN A 78 -1.48 -2.21 24.20
N TYR A 79 -2.63 -1.60 23.88
CA TYR A 79 -3.45 -1.99 22.73
C TYR A 79 -2.84 -1.53 21.39
N PHE A 80 -1.94 -0.55 21.43
CA PHE A 80 -1.17 -0.10 20.27
C PHE A 80 0.32 0.06 20.54
N THR A 81 1.10 -0.22 19.52
CA THR A 81 2.51 0.19 19.42
C THR A 81 2.62 1.63 18.90
N ASP A 82 3.74 2.30 19.21
CA ASP A 82 4.04 3.63 18.67
C ASP A 82 4.00 3.67 17.14
N ALA A 83 4.44 2.59 16.48
CA ALA A 83 4.42 2.49 15.03
C ALA A 83 2.99 2.49 14.46
N GLN A 84 2.04 1.83 15.14
CA GLN A 84 0.64 1.78 14.75
C GLN A 84 -0.08 3.11 14.99
N VAL A 85 0.21 3.78 16.11
CA VAL A 85 -0.31 5.14 16.39
C VAL A 85 0.17 6.11 15.31
N GLN A 86 1.46 6.10 14.99
CA GLN A 86 2.00 6.92 13.91
C GLN A 86 1.40 6.58 12.55
N GLN A 87 1.13 5.30 12.27
CA GLN A 87 0.45 4.89 11.04
C GLN A 87 -0.98 5.44 10.98
N ALA A 88 -1.74 5.34 12.07
CA ALA A 88 -3.09 5.90 12.16
C ALA A 88 -3.09 7.41 11.89
N HIS A 89 -2.12 8.16 12.45
CA HIS A 89 -1.95 9.58 12.17
C HIS A 89 -1.59 9.88 10.71
N ARG A 90 -0.68 9.10 10.10
CA ARG A 90 -0.34 9.24 8.67
C ARG A 90 -1.55 9.00 7.77
N GLU A 91 -2.42 8.08 8.16
CA GLU A 91 -3.65 7.74 7.44
C GLU A 91 -4.84 8.65 7.79
N LYS A 92 -4.63 9.65 8.66
CA LYS A 92 -5.62 10.60 9.16
C LYS A 92 -6.81 9.93 9.85
N ILE A 93 -6.55 8.82 10.53
CA ILE A 93 -7.55 8.15 11.36
C ILE A 93 -7.55 8.80 12.73
N VAL A 94 -8.73 9.22 13.19
CA VAL A 94 -8.96 9.86 14.48
C VAL A 94 -10.04 9.10 15.24
N ILE A 95 -9.99 9.18 16.57
CA ILE A 95 -11.04 8.64 17.44
C ILE A 95 -11.95 9.81 17.83
N VAL A 96 -13.25 9.67 17.58
CA VAL A 96 -14.29 10.65 17.95
C VAL A 96 -15.43 9.87 18.59
N ASP A 97 -15.78 10.21 19.83
CA ASP A 97 -16.88 9.60 20.59
C ASP A 97 -16.84 8.05 20.58
N GLY A 98 -15.69 7.46 20.91
CA GLY A 98 -15.50 6.00 20.94
C GLY A 98 -15.45 5.33 19.56
N LYS A 99 -15.38 6.11 18.47
CA LYS A 99 -15.37 5.56 17.10
C LYS A 99 -14.14 5.96 16.30
N ALA A 100 -13.56 4.98 15.62
CA ALA A 100 -12.49 5.19 14.66
C ALA A 100 -13.06 5.77 13.35
N VAL A 101 -12.63 6.96 12.96
CA VAL A 101 -13.09 7.65 11.74
C VAL A 101 -11.91 8.14 10.92
N GLN A 102 -11.97 7.92 9.61
CA GLN A 102 -11.00 8.48 8.67
C GLN A 102 -11.39 9.90 8.24
N ARG A 103 -10.46 10.87 8.33
CA ARG A 103 -10.63 12.25 7.86
C ARG A 103 -9.77 12.59 6.64
#